data_AF-A0A8J4VT41-F1
#
_entry.id   AF-A0A8J4VT41-F1
#
_cell.length_a   1.000
_cell.length_b   1.000
_cell.length_c   1.000
_cell.angle_alpha   90.00
_cell.angle_beta   90.00
_cell.angle_gamma   90.00
#
_symmetry.space_group_name_H-M   'P 1'
#
loop_
_entity.id
_entity.type
_entity.pdbx_description
1 polymer ?
#
loop_
_entity_poly.entity_id
_entity_poly.type
_entity_poly.pdbx_seq_one_letter_code
_entity_poly.pdbx_strand_id
1 'polypeptide(L)'
;MDFILDSKERVRKVEEENSVFVSRLSDLERERESHATQYNNNEKHSLRTCKNCKTQYDPVLNHPRSCRFHTAHFGGETRRKFESVYSGGTMNSPDSGKVFQYWHCCGSEDPFDPGCTAAPHSSYDD
;
A
#
# COMPACT_ATOMS: atom_id res chain seq x y z
N MET A 1 70.23 -25.76 17.95
CA MET A 1 69.38 -25.00 18.90
C MET A 1 68.25 -24.35 18.10
N ASP A 2 67.48 -25.14 17.33
CA ASP A 2 66.72 -24.61 16.18
C ASP A 2 65.23 -24.98 16.17
N PHE A 3 64.75 -25.81 17.11
CA PHE A 3 63.35 -26.28 17.16
C PHE A 3 62.36 -25.28 17.78
N ILE A 4 62.83 -24.37 18.65
CA ILE A 4 61.96 -23.43 19.38
C ILE A 4 61.60 -22.20 18.52
N LEU A 5 62.44 -21.84 17.55
CA LEU A 5 62.14 -20.75 16.61
C LEU A 5 60.99 -21.13 15.67
N ASP A 6 60.97 -22.36 15.15
CA ASP A 6 59.87 -22.90 14.32
C ASP A 6 58.52 -22.92 15.06
N SER A 7 58.52 -23.23 16.36
CA SER A 7 57.28 -23.24 17.16
C SER A 7 56.70 -21.85 17.40
N LYS A 8 57.54 -20.84 17.66
CA LYS A 8 57.09 -19.44 17.85
C LYS A 8 56.60 -18.83 16.55
N GLU A 9 57.20 -19.20 15.43
CA GLU A 9 56.82 -18.73 14.10
C GLU A 9 55.49 -19.34 13.66
N ARG A 10 55.25 -20.62 13.98
CA ARG A 10 53.92 -21.25 13.82
C ARG A 10 52.84 -20.58 14.66
N VAL A 11 53.12 -20.22 15.91
CA VAL A 11 52.15 -19.52 16.77
C VAL A 11 51.81 -18.14 16.20
N ARG A 12 52.80 -17.34 15.77
CA ARG A 12 52.53 -16.05 15.09
C ARG A 12 51.67 -16.21 13.84
N LYS A 13 51.94 -17.24 13.04
CA LYS A 13 51.16 -17.51 11.83
C LYS A 13 49.70 -17.84 12.14
N VAL A 14 49.45 -18.63 13.19
CA VAL A 14 48.09 -18.93 13.67
C VAL A 14 47.40 -17.68 14.22
N GLU A 15 48.12 -16.80 14.92
CA GLU A 15 47.57 -15.53 15.41
C GLU A 15 47.21 -14.56 14.27
N GLU A 16 48.05 -14.46 13.24
CA GLU A 16 47.75 -13.68 12.03
C GLU A 16 46.56 -14.25 11.26
N GLU A 17 46.51 -15.57 11.06
CA GLU A 17 45.38 -16.24 10.40
C GLU A 17 44.07 -16.05 11.18
N ASN A 18 44.12 -16.15 12.51
CA ASN A 18 42.97 -15.88 13.37
C ASN A 18 42.54 -14.40 13.31
N SER A 19 43.49 -13.46 13.26
CA SER A 19 43.20 -12.03 13.11
C SER A 19 42.49 -11.72 11.79
N VAL A 20 42.94 -12.32 10.68
CA VAL A 20 42.31 -12.20 9.36
C VAL A 20 40.93 -12.87 9.33
N PHE A 21 40.75 -13.98 10.05
CA PHE A 21 39.45 -14.65 10.15
C PHE A 21 38.43 -13.81 10.93
N VAL A 22 38.83 -13.23 12.07
CA VAL A 22 37.97 -12.39 12.91
C VAL A 22 37.56 -11.11 12.19
N SER A 23 38.47 -10.45 11.46
CA SER A 23 38.12 -9.25 10.68
C SER A 23 37.10 -9.56 9.58
N ARG A 24 37.29 -10.65 8.84
CA ARG A 24 36.35 -11.08 7.80
C ARG A 24 34.96 -11.41 8.35
N LEU A 25 34.86 -12.01 9.54
CA LEU A 25 33.57 -12.25 10.20
C LEU A 25 32.87 -10.93 10.56
N SER A 26 33.62 -9.94 11.07
CA SER A 26 33.05 -8.64 11.42
C SER A 26 32.55 -7.84 10.20
N ASP A 27 33.22 -7.98 9.05
CA ASP A 27 32.78 -7.35 7.79
C ASP A 27 31.50 -8.02 7.26
N LEU A 28 31.40 -9.35 7.32
CA LEU A 28 30.20 -10.09 6.94
C LEU A 28 28.99 -9.75 7.82
N GLU A 29 29.19 -9.53 9.12
CA GLU A 29 28.12 -9.08 10.03
C GLU A 29 27.63 -7.67 9.66
N ARG A 30 28.55 -6.75 9.37
CA ARG A 30 28.22 -5.38 8.93
C ARG A 30 27.46 -5.38 7.60
N GLU A 31 27.85 -6.22 6.65
CA GLU A 31 27.14 -6.40 5.38
C GLU A 31 25.71 -6.91 5.62
N ARG A 32 25.53 -7.89 6.50
CA ARG A 32 24.22 -8.43 6.85
C ARG A 32 23.29 -7.37 7.48
N GLU A 33 23.81 -6.54 8.38
CA GLU A 33 23.05 -5.45 9.02
C GLU A 33 22.65 -4.36 8.02
N SER A 34 23.54 -4.03 7.07
CA SER A 34 23.27 -3.07 6.00
C SER A 34 22.15 -3.55 5.06
N HIS A 35 22.13 -4.84 4.71
CA HIS A 35 21.06 -5.42 3.90
C HIS A 35 19.73 -5.49 4.66
N ALA A 36 19.76 -5.83 5.96
CA ALA A 36 18.55 -5.88 6.78
C ALA A 36 17.91 -4.49 6.96
N THR A 37 18.71 -3.43 7.09
CA THR A 37 18.21 -2.05 7.19
C THR A 37 17.67 -1.54 5.85
N GLN A 38 18.31 -1.86 4.73
CA GLN A 38 17.78 -1.55 3.39
C GLN A 38 16.45 -2.27 3.12
N TYR A 39 16.33 -3.54 3.48
CA TYR A 39 15.10 -4.31 3.30
C TYR A 39 13.92 -3.73 4.11
N ASN A 40 14.15 -3.40 5.39
CA ASN A 40 13.13 -2.78 6.24
C ASN A 40 12.65 -1.41 5.75
N ASN A 41 13.53 -0.62 5.11
CA ASN A 41 13.13 0.66 4.52
C ASN A 41 12.31 0.46 3.24
N ASN A 42 12.66 -0.53 2.41
CA ASN A 42 11.93 -0.82 1.18
C ASN A 42 10.50 -1.33 1.47
N GLU A 43 10.33 -2.20 2.47
CA GLU A 43 9.01 -2.67 2.92
C GLU A 43 8.13 -1.52 3.42
N LYS A 44 8.71 -0.56 4.14
CA LYS A 44 7.99 0.64 4.61
C LYS A 44 7.59 1.61 3.49
N HIS A 45 8.28 1.55 2.35
CA HIS A 45 8.06 2.41 1.18
C HIS A 45 7.34 1.67 0.04
N SER A 46 6.89 0.44 0.30
CA SER A 46 6.10 -0.30 -0.68
C SER A 46 4.77 0.43 -0.93
N LEU A 47 4.42 0.56 -2.20
CA LEU A 47 3.13 1.12 -2.60
C LEU A 47 2.01 0.24 -2.04
N ARG A 48 1.02 0.87 -1.40
CA ARG A 48 -0.14 0.19 -0.83
C ARG A 48 -1.38 0.48 -1.66
N THR A 49 -2.35 -0.42 -1.66
CA THR A 49 -3.66 -0.20 -2.28
C THR A 49 -4.63 0.39 -1.26
N CYS A 50 -5.23 1.52 -1.58
CA CYS A 50 -6.21 2.16 -0.70
C CYS A 50 -7.55 1.41 -0.74
N LYS A 51 -8.12 1.09 0.42
CA LYS A 51 -9.42 0.42 0.51
C LYS A 51 -10.61 1.27 0.05
N ASN A 52 -10.45 2.60 0.04
CA ASN A 52 -11.51 3.54 -0.30
C ASN A 52 -11.56 3.84 -1.80
N CYS A 53 -10.48 4.39 -2.36
CA CYS A 53 -10.40 4.77 -3.78
C CYS A 53 -9.86 3.66 -4.69
N LYS A 54 -9.34 2.56 -4.13
CA LYS A 54 -8.77 1.41 -4.87
C LYS A 54 -7.52 1.74 -5.69
N THR A 55 -6.93 2.93 -5.51
CA THR A 55 -5.68 3.32 -6.16
C THR A 55 -4.47 2.93 -5.33
N GLN A 56 -3.33 2.75 -5.99
CA GLN A 56 -2.04 2.62 -5.31
C GLN A 56 -1.61 3.99 -4.76
N TYR A 57 -0.99 4.00 -3.59
CA TYR A 57 -0.46 5.20 -2.95
C TYR A 57 0.81 4.88 -2.18
N ASP A 58 1.66 5.89 -2.03
CA ASP A 58 2.83 5.82 -1.14
C ASP A 58 2.41 6.23 0.29
N PRO A 59 2.56 5.35 1.30
CA PRO A 59 2.27 5.68 2.69
C PRO A 59 3.02 6.91 3.21
N VAL A 60 4.24 7.18 2.70
CA VAL A 60 5.09 8.29 3.13
C VAL A 60 4.57 9.62 2.60
N LEU A 61 3.92 9.62 1.42
CA LEU A 61 3.33 10.81 0.81
C LEU A 61 1.85 11.01 1.15
N ASN A 62 1.30 10.16 2.01
CA ASN A 62 -0.11 10.21 2.39
C ASN A 62 -0.38 11.40 3.31
N HIS A 63 -1.18 12.36 2.83
CA HIS A 63 -1.64 13.52 3.59
C HIS A 63 -3.15 13.44 3.84
N PRO A 64 -3.72 14.22 4.78
CA PRO A 64 -5.13 14.12 5.18
C PRO A 64 -6.20 14.33 4.09
N ARG A 65 -5.79 14.66 2.86
CA ARG A 65 -6.67 14.90 1.71
C ARG A 65 -6.17 14.24 0.42
N SER A 66 -5.26 13.26 0.50
CA SER A 66 -4.68 12.60 -0.68
C SER A 66 -5.68 11.71 -1.40
N CYS A 67 -6.53 11.04 -0.62
CA CYS A 67 -7.53 10.14 -1.14
C CYS A 67 -8.82 10.91 -1.40
N ARG A 68 -9.31 10.85 -2.63
CA ARG A 68 -10.66 11.24 -2.99
C ARG A 68 -11.46 9.98 -3.33
N PHE A 69 -12.65 9.86 -2.75
CA PHE A 69 -13.54 8.73 -2.98
C PHE A 69 -15.00 9.09 -2.69
N HIS A 70 -15.89 8.26 -3.21
CA HIS A 70 -17.31 8.28 -2.89
C HIS A 70 -17.57 7.32 -1.71
N THR A 71 -18.33 7.79 -0.72
CA THR A 71 -18.71 6.99 0.46
C THR A 71 -19.90 6.08 0.20
N ALA A 72 -20.64 6.34 -0.88
CA ALA A 72 -21.76 5.53 -1.34
C ALA A 72 -21.49 4.98 -2.74
N HIS A 73 -22.26 3.98 -3.15
CA HIS A 73 -22.14 3.36 -4.47
C HIS A 73 -22.75 4.24 -5.57
N PHE A 74 -22.32 4.00 -6.81
CA PHE A 74 -22.98 4.50 -8.01
C PHE A 74 -24.16 3.58 -8.35
N GLY A 75 -25.36 4.14 -8.45
CA GLY A 75 -26.59 3.35 -8.54
C GLY A 75 -27.64 4.02 -9.41
N GLY A 76 -28.49 3.18 -10.03
CA GLY A 76 -29.67 3.62 -10.76
C GLY A 76 -30.88 3.63 -9.83
N GLU A 77 -31.47 4.80 -9.61
CA GLU A 77 -32.71 4.93 -8.85
C GLU A 77 -33.81 5.56 -9.70
N THR A 78 -35.04 5.04 -9.57
CA THR A 78 -36.22 5.68 -10.15
C THR A 78 -36.72 6.76 -9.20
N ARG A 79 -37.21 7.87 -9.73
CA ARG A 79 -37.55 9.07 -8.93
C ARG A 79 -38.57 8.81 -7.82
N ARG A 80 -39.35 7.71 -7.88
CA ARG A 80 -40.27 7.23 -6.83
C ARG A 80 -40.42 5.72 -6.84
N LYS A 81 -40.50 5.10 -5.64
CA LYS A 81 -40.67 3.66 -5.41
C LYS A 81 -41.93 3.03 -6.05
N PHE A 82 -42.92 3.87 -6.38
CA PHE A 82 -44.27 3.47 -6.85
C PHE A 82 -44.45 3.59 -8.36
N GLU A 83 -43.44 4.09 -9.08
CA GLU A 83 -43.45 4.29 -10.52
C GLU A 83 -42.95 3.02 -11.24
N SER A 84 -43.35 1.86 -10.72
CA SER A 84 -43.00 0.57 -11.29
C SER A 84 -43.60 0.44 -12.69
N VAL A 85 -42.73 0.24 -13.67
CA VAL A 85 -43.01 0.03 -15.11
C VAL A 85 -43.76 -1.29 -15.38
N TYR A 86 -44.29 -1.96 -14.34
CA TYR A 86 -45.05 -3.19 -14.46
C TYR A 86 -46.54 -2.89 -14.42
N SER A 87 -47.30 -3.61 -15.25
CA SER A 87 -48.75 -3.48 -15.49
C SER A 87 -49.55 -3.24 -14.20
N GLY A 88 -49.83 -1.97 -13.91
CA GLY A 88 -50.47 -1.52 -12.66
C GLY A 88 -50.01 -0.14 -12.14
N GLY A 89 -48.95 0.45 -12.69
CA GLY A 89 -48.48 1.80 -12.33
C GLY A 89 -49.41 2.95 -12.77
N THR A 90 -49.40 4.06 -12.03
CA THR A 90 -50.38 5.15 -12.17
C THR A 90 -50.00 6.29 -13.14
N MET A 91 -49.20 6.09 -14.20
CA MET A 91 -48.71 7.25 -14.97
C MET A 91 -48.83 7.20 -16.51
N ASN A 92 -49.48 8.26 -17.00
CA ASN A 92 -49.54 8.72 -18.40
C ASN A 92 -48.54 9.86 -18.68
N SER A 93 -47.45 10.01 -17.90
CA SER A 93 -46.47 11.10 -18.09
C SER A 93 -45.21 10.61 -18.82
N PRO A 94 -44.59 11.44 -19.69
CA PRO A 94 -43.51 11.00 -20.57
C PRO A 94 -42.17 10.66 -19.88
N ASP A 95 -41.96 11.09 -18.64
CA ASP A 95 -40.74 10.78 -17.86
C ASP A 95 -40.89 9.58 -16.91
N SER A 96 -42.07 8.96 -16.90
CA SER A 96 -42.35 7.86 -15.99
C SER A 96 -41.58 6.60 -16.37
N GLY A 97 -40.75 6.12 -15.44
CA GLY A 97 -39.90 4.95 -15.63
C GLY A 97 -38.45 5.24 -16.00
N LYS A 98 -38.03 6.51 -16.10
CA LYS A 98 -36.61 6.85 -16.27
C LYS A 98 -35.81 6.50 -15.01
N VAL A 99 -34.75 5.72 -15.21
CA VAL A 99 -33.75 5.38 -14.18
C VAL A 99 -32.64 6.42 -14.24
N PHE A 100 -32.44 7.16 -13.15
CA PHE A 100 -31.34 8.11 -13.03
C PHE A 100 -30.16 7.41 -12.37
N GLN A 101 -28.99 7.47 -12.99
CA GLN A 101 -27.76 6.89 -12.44
C GLN A 101 -26.91 8.00 -11.84
N TYR A 102 -26.60 7.87 -10.55
CA TYR A 102 -25.80 8.86 -9.86
C TYR A 102 -25.09 8.26 -8.64
N TRP A 103 -24.10 8.98 -8.13
CA TRP A 103 -23.46 8.69 -6.86
C TRP A 103 -24.37 9.11 -5.70
N HIS A 104 -24.82 8.15 -4.90
CA HIS A 104 -25.75 8.41 -3.78
C HIS A 104 -25.19 9.30 -2.66
N CYS A 105 -23.88 9.60 -2.68
CA CYS A 105 -23.25 10.46 -1.67
C CYS A 105 -23.25 11.95 -2.04
N CYS A 106 -23.18 12.30 -3.33
CA CYS A 106 -23.07 13.69 -3.78
C CYS A 106 -23.99 14.08 -4.95
N GLY A 107 -24.71 13.13 -5.54
CA GLY A 107 -25.57 13.38 -6.69
C GLY A 107 -24.83 13.48 -8.02
N SER A 108 -23.51 13.23 -8.07
CA SER A 108 -22.76 13.27 -9.33
C SER A 108 -23.25 12.18 -10.28
N GLU A 109 -23.60 12.56 -11.50
CA GLU A 109 -24.06 11.66 -12.55
C GLU A 109 -22.90 11.01 -13.31
N ASP A 110 -21.66 11.48 -13.09
CA ASP A 110 -20.45 10.94 -13.71
C ASP A 110 -19.92 9.72 -12.94
N PRO A 111 -19.93 8.51 -13.53
CA PRO A 111 -19.37 7.31 -12.90
C PRO A 111 -17.86 7.41 -12.60
N PHE A 112 -17.15 8.35 -13.25
CA PHE A 112 -15.71 8.52 -13.12
C PHE A 112 -15.32 9.74 -12.27
N ASP A 113 -16.29 10.36 -11.58
CA ASP A 113 -16.02 11.44 -10.63
C ASP A 113 -14.99 10.96 -9.58
N PRO A 114 -13.91 11.72 -9.33
CA PRO A 114 -12.83 11.32 -8.42
C PRO A 114 -13.27 11.15 -6.96
N GLY A 115 -14.48 11.58 -6.58
CA GLY A 115 -14.98 11.44 -5.23
C GLY A 115 -15.24 12.77 -4.54
N CYS A 116 -16.36 12.81 -3.83
CA CYS A 116 -16.80 13.98 -3.07
C CYS A 116 -16.19 14.07 -1.66
N THR A 117 -15.58 12.99 -1.16
CA THR A 117 -14.96 12.95 0.17
C THR A 117 -13.44 12.97 0.05
N ALA A 118 -12.78 13.80 0.84
CA ALA A 118 -11.31 13.85 0.92
C ALA A 118 -10.85 13.34 2.29
N ALA A 119 -9.94 12.38 2.30
CA ALA A 119 -9.35 11.80 3.51
C ALA A 119 -7.91 11.34 3.22
N PRO A 120 -7.11 10.93 4.22
CA PRO A 120 -5.92 10.15 3.94
C PRO A 120 -6.29 8.79 3.31
N HIS A 121 -5.40 8.24 2.50
CA HIS A 121 -5.52 6.85 2.06
C HIS A 121 -5.45 5.91 3.28
N SER A 122 -6.10 4.76 3.17
CA SER A 122 -6.11 3.74 4.22
C SER A 122 -5.84 2.37 3.61
N SER A 123 -4.87 1.66 4.16
CA SER A 123 -4.55 0.28 3.76
C SER A 123 -5.51 -0.71 4.40
N TYR A 124 -5.50 -1.95 3.89
CA TYR A 124 -6.20 -3.07 4.52
C TYR A 124 -5.52 -3.52 5.83
N ASP A 125 -4.22 -3.30 5.95
CA ASP A 125 -3.40 -3.63 7.13
C ASP A 125 -3.37 -2.53 8.22
N ASP A 126 -4.13 -1.43 8.03
CA ASP A 126 -4.30 -0.33 8.99
C ASP A 126 -5.47 -0.59 9.95
#